data_AF-A0A973I9X6-F1
#
_entry.id   AF-A0A973I9X6-F1
#
_cell.length_a   1.000
_cell.length_b   1.000
_cell.length_c   1.000
_cell.angle_alpha   90.00
_cell.angle_beta   90.00
_cell.angle_gamma   90.00
#
_symmetry.space_group_name_H-M   'P 1'
#
loop_
_entity.id
_entity.type
_entity.pdbx_description
1 polymer ?
#
loop_
_entity_poly.entity_id
_entity_poly.type
_entity_poly.pdbx_seq_one_letter_code
_entity_poly.pdbx_strand_id
1 'polypeptide(L)' 'MTILPDYLTPELWVRQVFESREALRGGVIKRQIRDVERLVGRARFLYEVESRGYQAVENGRHFVVFCNGAPIRRVR' A
#
# COMPACT_ATOMS: atom_id res chain seq x y z
N MET A 1 15.18 13.96 6.91
CA MET A 1 14.85 13.53 5.54
C MET A 1 15.42 12.14 5.37
N THR A 2 14.60 11.11 5.18
CA THR A 2 15.11 9.73 5.04
C THR A 2 15.55 9.54 3.60
N ILE A 3 16.86 9.60 3.36
CA ILE A 3 17.47 9.27 2.08
C ILE A 3 17.13 7.82 1.81
N LEU A 4 16.56 7.54 0.64
CA LEU A 4 16.32 6.17 0.22
C LEU A 4 17.66 5.53 -0.08
N PRO A 5 17.90 4.29 0.37
CA PRO A 5 19.04 3.55 -0.14
C PRO A 5 18.98 3.51 -1.66
N ASP A 6 20.10 3.68 -2.35
CA ASP A 6 20.19 3.77 -3.81
C ASP A 6 19.57 2.57 -4.56
N TYR A 7 19.40 1.44 -3.87
CA TYR A 7 18.77 0.24 -4.42
C TYR A 7 17.23 0.22 -4.34
N LEU A 8 16.59 1.16 -3.63
CA LEU A 8 15.14 1.16 -3.44
C LEU A 8 14.44 2.00 -4.51
N THR A 9 14.22 1.41 -5.67
CA THR A 9 13.43 2.03 -6.75
C THR A 9 11.93 1.99 -6.43
N PRO A 10 11.11 2.87 -7.05
CA PRO A 10 9.65 2.82 -6.93
C PRO A 10 9.07 1.44 -7.24
N GLU A 11 9.57 0.77 -8.27
CA GLU A 11 9.12 -0.56 -8.71
C GLU A 11 9.45 -1.63 -7.68
N LEU A 12 10.68 -1.61 -7.15
CA LEU A 12 11.08 -2.56 -6.11
C LEU A 12 10.25 -2.34 -4.84
N TRP A 13 9.98 -1.09 -4.49
CA TRP A 13 9.16 -0.77 -3.33
C TRP A 13 7.73 -1.28 -3.48
N VAL A 14 7.07 -1.01 -4.62
CA VAL A 14 5.73 -1.53 -4.93
C VAL A 14 5.72 -3.05 -4.84
N ARG A 15 6.71 -3.69 -5.46
CA ARG A 15 6.86 -5.15 -5.43
C ARG A 15 6.96 -5.68 -4.00
N GLN A 16 7.86 -5.13 -3.18
CA GLN A 16 8.02 -5.54 -1.78
C GLN A 16 6.75 -5.35 -0.94
N VAL A 17 5.97 -4.31 -1.21
CA VAL A 17 4.72 -4.03 -0.50
C VAL A 17 3.66 -5.08 -0.85
N PHE A 18 3.43 -5.33 -2.13
CA PHE A 18 2.33 -6.20 -2.59
C PHE A 18 2.70 -7.69 -2.68
N GLU A 19 4.00 -8.04 -2.71
CA GLU A 19 4.48 -9.43 -2.58
C GLU A 19 4.85 -9.79 -1.13
N SER A 20 4.55 -8.91 -0.17
CA SER A 20 4.74 -9.23 1.24
C SER A 20 3.88 -10.44 1.64
N ARG A 21 4.38 -11.24 2.59
CA ARG A 21 3.65 -12.42 3.11
C ARG A 21 2.24 -12.07 3.60
N GLU A 22 2.06 -10.88 4.15
CA GLU A 22 0.77 -10.37 4.62
C GLU A 22 -0.19 -10.10 3.45
N ALA A 23 0.29 -9.42 2.41
CA ALA A 23 -0.51 -9.16 1.21
C ALA A 23 -0.93 -10.46 0.50
N LEU A 24 0.02 -11.38 0.32
CA LEU A 24 -0.22 -12.67 -0.34
C LEU A 24 -1.21 -13.57 0.40
N ARG A 25 -1.42 -13.36 1.70
CA ARG A 25 -2.36 -14.13 2.53
C ARG A 25 -3.74 -13.51 2.65
N GLY A 26 -4.01 -12.42 1.93
CA GLY A 26 -5.27 -11.71 2.06
C GLY A 26 -5.36 -10.80 3.29
N GLY A 27 -4.22 -10.48 3.90
CA GLY A 27 -4.13 -9.71 5.13
C GLY A 27 -4.31 -8.20 4.95
N VAL A 28 -3.80 -7.43 5.91
CA VAL A 28 -3.89 -5.96 5.90
C VAL A 28 -2.50 -5.34 5.98
N ILE A 29 -2.17 -4.51 4.99
CA ILE A 29 -0.93 -3.72 5.00
C ILE A 29 -1.22 -2.26 5.32
N LYS A 30 -0.33 -1.65 6.13
CA LYS A 30 -0.42 -0.25 6.53
C LYS A 30 0.81 0.51 6.06
N ARG A 31 0.63 1.62 5.33
CA ARG A 31 1.72 2.46 4.78
C ARG A 31 1.48 3.93 5.10
N GLN A 32 2.55 4.67 5.43
CA GLN A 32 2.44 6.11 5.66
C GLN A 32 2.20 6.84 4.35
N ILE A 33 1.22 7.75 4.31
CA ILE A 33 0.86 8.52 3.11
C ILE A 33 2.08 9.27 2.57
N ARG A 34 2.82 9.96 3.44
CA ARG A 34 4.05 10.69 3.07
C ARG A 34 5.11 9.82 2.39
N ASP A 35 5.22 8.55 2.77
CA ASP A 35 6.20 7.65 2.19
C ASP A 35 5.70 7.15 0.84
N VAL A 36 4.41 6.83 0.71
CA VAL A 36 3.80 6.47 -0.57
C VAL A 36 3.99 7.60 -1.59
N GLU A 37 3.63 8.82 -1.21
CA GLU A 37 3.73 10.01 -2.08
C GLU A 37 5.17 10.27 -2.52
N ARG A 38 6.12 10.12 -1.60
CA ARG A 38 7.55 10.32 -1.89
C ARG A 38 8.16 9.20 -2.75
N LEU A 39 7.69 7.95 -2.60
CA LEU A 39 8.35 6.77 -3.17
C LEU A 39 7.83 6.37 -4.53
N VAL A 40 6.51 6.42 -4.71
CA VAL A 40 5.86 5.93 -5.93
C VAL A 40 4.80 6.91 -6.44
N GLY A 41 4.37 7.84 -5.60
CA GLY A 41 3.27 8.73 -5.90
C GLY A 41 1.91 8.09 -5.61
N ARG A 42 0.99 8.90 -5.11
CA ARG A 42 -0.34 8.46 -4.69
C ARG A 42 -1.10 7.76 -5.82
N ALA A 43 -1.15 8.36 -7.01
CA ALA A 43 -1.92 7.85 -8.13
C ALA A 43 -1.46 6.45 -8.55
N ARG A 44 -0.14 6.25 -8.67
CA ARG A 44 0.46 4.96 -9.01
C ARG A 44 0.18 3.91 -7.92
N PHE A 45 0.29 4.28 -6.66
CA PHE A 45 -0.03 3.36 -5.56
C PHE A 45 -1.49 2.89 -5.58
N LEU A 46 -2.43 3.81 -5.76
CA LEU A 46 -3.87 3.47 -5.82
C LEU A 46 -4.21 2.62 -7.04
N TYR A 47 -3.59 2.90 -8.19
CA TYR A 47 -3.71 2.04 -9.37
C TYR A 47 -3.23 0.60 -9.08
N GLU A 48 -2.11 0.44 -8.38
CA GLU A 48 -1.60 -0.89 -8.03
C GLU A 48 -2.49 -1.62 -7.00
N VAL A 49 -3.14 -0.89 -6.10
CA VAL A 49 -4.16 -1.45 -5.20
C VAL A 49 -5.35 -1.97 -6.02
N GLU A 50 -5.91 -1.12 -6.89
CA GLU A 50 -7.10 -1.42 -7.67
C GLU A 50 -6.87 -2.57 -8.66
N SER A 51 -5.72 -2.59 -9.36
CA SER A 51 -5.40 -3.63 -10.34
C SER A 51 -5.26 -5.04 -9.74
N ARG A 52 -5.08 -5.13 -8.42
CA ARG A 52 -5.03 -6.40 -7.66
C ARG A 52 -6.37 -6.81 -7.06
N GLY A 53 -7.42 -6.02 -7.27
CA GLY A 53 -8.73 -6.21 -6.63
C GLY A 53 -8.71 -5.94 -5.13
N TYR A 54 -7.71 -5.19 -4.65
CA TYR A 54 -7.59 -4.79 -3.25
C TYR A 54 -8.35 -3.50 -2.99
N GLN A 55 -8.54 -3.18 -1.71
CA GLN A 55 -9.22 -1.97 -1.29
C GLN A 55 -8.34 -1.18 -0.33
N ALA A 56 -8.23 0.14 -0.51
CA ALA A 56 -7.49 1.01 0.39
C ALA A 56 -8.42 2.02 1.06
N VAL A 57 -8.20 2.27 2.35
CA VAL A 57 -8.81 3.36 3.09
C VAL A 57 -7.73 4.26 3.66
N GLU A 58 -8.07 5.52 3.86
CA GLU A 58 -7.24 6.43 4.63
C GLU A 58 -7.68 6.48 6.08
N ASN A 59 -6.71 6.42 7.00
CA ASN A 59 -6.95 6.62 8.41
C ASN A 59 -5.79 7.39 9.04
N GLY A 60 -6.03 8.68 9.30
CA GLY A 60 -5.01 9.62 9.73
C GLY A 60 -3.89 9.73 8.69
N ARG A 61 -2.65 9.44 9.08
CA ARG A 61 -1.47 9.56 8.21
C ARG A 61 -1.15 8.31 7.39
N HIS A 62 -2.09 7.38 7.28
CA HIS A 62 -1.83 6.07 6.67
C HIS A 62 -2.88 5.69 5.64
N PHE A 63 -2.40 5.01 4.60
CA PHE A 63 -3.20 4.05 3.85
C PHE A 63 -3.25 2.73 4.62
N VAL A 64 -4.45 2.18 4.73
CA VAL A 64 -4.72 0.82 5.19
C VAL A 64 -5.28 0.07 4.00
N VAL A 65 -4.53 -0.89 3.49
CA VAL A 65 -4.91 -1.69 2.32
C VAL A 65 -5.32 -3.07 2.78
N PHE A 66 -6.54 -3.46 2.43
CA PHE A 66 -7.09 -4.78 2.60
C PHE A 66 -6.74 -5.59 1.35
N CYS A 67 -5.87 -6.59 1.48
CA CYS A 67 -5.32 -7.35 0.36
C CYS A 67 -6.24 -8.49 -0.08
N ASN A 68 -7.55 -8.25 -0.06
CA ASN A 68 -8.59 -9.19 -0.48
C ASN A 68 -9.79 -8.41 -1.03
N GLY A 69 -10.74 -9.12 -1.66
CA GLY A 69 -11.95 -8.54 -2.24
C GLY A 69 -13.16 -8.50 -1.30
N ALA A 70 -12.99 -8.77 0.00
CA ALA A 70 -14.10 -8.74 0.94
C ALA A 70 -14.56 -7.29 1.20
N PRO A 71 -15.86 -7.04 1.44
CA PRO A 71 -16.36 -5.70 1.65
C PRO A 71 -15.86 -5.10 2.97
N ILE A 72 -15.36 -3.87 2.93
CA ILE A 72 -15.02 -3.10 4.14
C ILE A 72 -16.29 -2.60 4.82
N ARG A 73 -16.45 -2.93 6.11
CA ARG A 73 -17.55 -2.46 6.96
C ARG A 73 -17.00 -1.74 8.20
N ARG A 74 -17.44 -0.51 8.44
CA ARG A 74 -17.14 0.20 9.69
C ARG A 74 -18.06 -0.34 10.79
N VAL A 75 -17.47 -0.93 11.83
CA VAL A 75 -18.18 -1.36 13.04
C VAL A 75 -18.23 -0.20 14.04
N ARG A 76 -19.35 -0.05 14.75
CA ARG A 76 -19.59 0.97 15.78
C ARG A 76 -20.23 0.33 17.00
#